data_AF-A0A6I0E8A1-F1
#
_entry.id   AF-A0A6I0E8A1-F1
#
_cell.length_a   1.000
_cell.length_b   1.000
_cell.length_c   1.000
_cell.angle_alpha   90.00
_cell.angle_beta   90.00
_cell.angle_gamma   90.00
#
_symmetry.space_group_name_H-M   'P 1'
#
loop_
_entity.id
_entity.type
_entity.pdbx_description
1 polymer ?
#
loop_
_entity_poly.entity_id
_entity_poly.type
_entity_poly.pdbx_seq_one_letter_code
_entity_poly.pdbx_strand_id
1 'polypeptide(L)'
;MHTRTKILLLLASTILAFSIAVAGYQYIKNRQEKLFLKANIETKTQIIDNVLKNKTNSFLAPVNDYSCWDEMVQYVKNPSSAWEESNLNTVLSAFDVSNAWIYNHDLKLIYSAYDSTLYNENIILDSKTIKKAFADSSYCHFFMLFGNNLVEVTGASIVLSSDTEHKSAANGYFIVAKLWDSNYVGVLEKALDSKIHINPIDSIIKSDNTITSQNLNIVKTQKNVFGDDIVNINFLSKNQLAKDIATTNRFSIIILLLLMGTFIAFFFAMQNWVSSPLKSIAQSLSHDDIAPIEKLDEKKDEFGEIASLIKNFFEQKIQLEVEIAERTEAQKMAHEMYNETVNLNHELQASEEELRQNLDMIMELNEMLSKQQKEITDSINYASHIQAALLPPESIIKHFDKDFFILFKPRNIVSGDFYWVTHKDNKLIIAIADCTGHGVPGGFMSMLGMAYLNEIVNQCSNSTPAQILETLRRRVIESLHQTGKSGESKDGMDISFCIIDFNAMKIQFAGAYNSLYIARKTESETSANGYELLEFKGDRMPIGYSLRVDKQFTDQEVEIFSGDTVYMFTDGYQDQISGVTRQKFNRTKMKNLLVEMQGYPIPEQKNILELTFDAFRNEYQQVDDILVFGMKV
;
A
#
# COMPACT_ATOMS: atom_id res chain seq x y z
N MET A 1 10.05 26.56 -52.43
CA MET A 1 9.11 27.13 -51.43
C MET A 1 9.86 28.20 -50.63
N HIS A 2 9.43 29.47 -50.67
CA HIS A 2 10.10 30.58 -49.97
C HIS A 2 10.15 30.36 -48.45
N THR A 3 11.18 30.88 -47.79
CA THR A 3 11.46 30.74 -46.34
C THR A 3 10.25 31.13 -45.48
N ARG A 4 9.49 32.15 -45.92
CA ARG A 4 8.20 32.57 -45.33
C ARG A 4 7.18 31.44 -45.25
N THR A 5 6.97 30.72 -46.34
CA THR A 5 5.98 29.64 -46.40
C THR A 5 6.39 28.46 -45.52
N LYS A 6 7.71 28.22 -45.38
CA LYS A 6 8.24 27.21 -44.45
C LYS A 6 7.96 27.58 -42.99
N ILE A 7 8.17 28.84 -42.61
CA ILE A 7 7.90 29.34 -41.24
C ILE A 7 6.41 29.31 -40.93
N LEU A 8 5.55 29.75 -41.86
CA LEU A 8 4.09 29.72 -41.66
C LEU A 8 3.54 28.30 -41.56
N LEU A 9 4.05 27.35 -42.36
CA LEU A 9 3.65 25.95 -42.28
C LEU A 9 4.14 25.29 -40.98
N LEU A 10 5.34 25.64 -40.50
CA LEU A 10 5.87 25.16 -39.22
C LEU A 10 5.08 25.73 -38.03
N LEU A 11 4.68 27.00 -38.10
CA LEU A 11 3.83 27.61 -37.08
C LEU A 11 2.42 27.02 -37.10
N ALA A 12 1.84 26.80 -38.28
CA ALA A 12 0.53 26.16 -38.41
C ALA A 12 0.56 24.70 -37.92
N SER A 13 1.63 23.94 -38.21
CA SER A 13 1.77 22.55 -37.76
C SER A 13 1.98 22.45 -36.25
N THR A 14 2.74 23.36 -35.64
CA THR A 14 2.92 23.42 -34.18
C THR A 14 1.63 23.80 -33.47
N ILE A 15 0.86 24.76 -33.98
CA ILE A 15 -0.48 25.10 -33.46
C ILE A 15 -1.43 23.90 -33.56
N LEU A 16 -1.42 23.18 -34.68
CA LEU A 16 -2.24 21.99 -34.86
C LEU A 16 -1.84 20.88 -33.87
N ALA A 17 -0.54 20.62 -33.71
CA ALA A 17 -0.03 19.64 -32.76
C ALA A 17 -0.40 20.00 -31.30
N PHE A 18 -0.25 21.28 -30.93
CA PHE A 18 -0.64 21.79 -29.62
C PHE A 18 -2.16 21.65 -29.38
N SER A 19 -2.97 21.99 -30.38
CA SER A 19 -4.43 21.88 -30.30
C SER A 19 -4.88 20.42 -30.13
N ILE A 20 -4.23 19.48 -30.84
CA ILE A 20 -4.48 18.04 -30.69
C ILE A 20 -4.07 17.57 -29.28
N ALA A 21 -2.92 18.00 -28.78
CA ALA A 21 -2.44 17.64 -27.44
C ALA A 21 -3.40 18.13 -26.35
N VAL A 22 -3.87 19.38 -26.44
CA VAL A 22 -4.86 19.93 -25.51
C VAL A 22 -6.19 19.19 -25.61
N ALA A 23 -6.68 18.92 -26.82
CA ALA A 23 -7.93 18.16 -27.00
C ALA A 23 -7.81 16.74 -26.41
N GLY A 24 -6.65 16.09 -26.58
CA GLY A 24 -6.34 14.80 -25.97
C GLY A 24 -6.30 14.85 -24.44
N TYR A 25 -5.65 15.86 -23.86
CA TYR A 25 -5.63 16.10 -22.42
C TYR A 25 -7.04 16.33 -21.86
N GLN A 26 -7.83 17.18 -22.52
CA GLN A 26 -9.22 17.46 -22.10
C GLN A 26 -10.10 16.20 -22.18
N TYR A 27 -9.90 15.37 -23.21
CA TYR A 27 -10.58 14.09 -23.35
C TYR A 27 -10.24 13.12 -22.20
N ILE A 28 -8.94 12.99 -21.88
CA ILE A 28 -8.48 12.13 -20.78
C ILE A 28 -9.02 12.63 -19.45
N LYS A 29 -8.93 13.93 -19.18
CA LYS A 29 -9.45 14.57 -17.97
C LYS A 29 -10.95 14.35 -17.80
N ASN A 30 -11.75 14.63 -18.83
CA ASN A 30 -13.20 14.39 -18.80
C ASN A 30 -13.55 12.91 -18.57
N ARG A 31 -12.73 11.99 -19.10
CA ARG A 31 -12.91 10.55 -18.86
C ARG A 31 -12.61 10.18 -17.41
N GLN A 32 -11.54 10.71 -16.82
CA GLN A 32 -11.22 10.51 -15.40
C GLN A 32 -12.33 11.04 -14.50
N GLU A 33 -12.84 12.24 -14.75
CA GLU A 33 -13.93 12.83 -13.97
C GLU A 33 -15.19 11.96 -13.94
N LYS A 34 -15.60 11.42 -15.10
CA LYS A 34 -16.74 10.51 -15.18
C LYS A 34 -16.52 9.24 -14.36
N LEU A 35 -15.30 8.69 -14.36
CA LEU A 35 -14.95 7.51 -13.57
C LEU A 35 -14.96 7.80 -12.07
N PHE A 36 -14.39 8.94 -11.63
CA PHE A 36 -14.41 9.35 -10.23
C PHE A 36 -15.83 9.61 -9.71
N LEU A 37 -16.67 10.28 -10.50
CA LEU A 37 -18.07 10.51 -10.12
C LEU A 37 -18.85 9.20 -10.00
N LYS A 38 -18.63 8.25 -10.90
CA LYS A 38 -19.24 6.92 -10.84
C LYS A 38 -18.80 6.16 -9.58
N ALA A 39 -17.50 6.14 -9.30
CA ALA A 39 -16.93 5.49 -8.11
C ALA A 39 -17.47 6.11 -6.81
N ASN A 40 -17.66 7.44 -6.77
CA ASN A 40 -18.25 8.12 -5.62
C ASN A 40 -19.72 7.70 -5.39
N ILE A 41 -20.53 7.61 -6.45
CA ILE A 41 -21.91 7.08 -6.34
C ILE A 41 -21.90 5.66 -5.79
N GLU A 42 -21.07 4.77 -6.38
CA GLU A 42 -20.99 3.37 -5.97
C GLU A 42 -20.60 3.24 -4.49
N THR A 43 -19.57 3.98 -4.07
CA THR A 43 -19.11 4.00 -2.67
C THR A 43 -20.18 4.52 -1.72
N LYS A 44 -20.83 5.64 -2.03
CA LYS A 44 -21.90 6.20 -1.20
C LYS A 44 -23.13 5.30 -1.15
N THR A 45 -23.47 4.64 -2.25
CA THR A 45 -24.56 3.66 -2.30
C THR A 45 -24.25 2.47 -1.39
N GLN A 46 -23.03 1.95 -1.41
CA GLN A 46 -22.60 0.87 -0.52
C GLN A 46 -22.63 1.27 0.96
N ILE A 47 -22.22 2.49 1.29
CA ILE A 47 -22.30 3.01 2.67
C ILE A 47 -23.76 3.06 3.14
N ILE A 48 -24.66 3.61 2.31
CA ILE A 48 -26.10 3.65 2.61
C ILE A 48 -26.64 2.22 2.83
N ASP A 49 -26.35 1.29 1.91
CA ASP A 49 -26.81 -0.09 2.00
C ASP A 49 -26.30 -0.79 3.27
N ASN A 50 -25.04 -0.59 3.63
CA ASN A 50 -24.45 -1.18 4.83
C ASN A 50 -25.05 -0.60 6.11
N VAL A 51 -25.27 0.71 6.18
CA VAL A 51 -25.88 1.35 7.36
C VAL A 51 -27.34 0.92 7.51
N LEU A 52 -28.12 0.90 6.43
CA LEU A 52 -29.50 0.42 6.46
C LEU A 52 -29.55 -1.04 6.87
N LYS A 53 -28.75 -1.92 6.26
CA LYS A 53 -28.68 -3.35 6.62
C LYS A 53 -28.31 -3.56 8.09
N ASN A 54 -27.32 -2.83 8.60
CA ASN A 54 -26.92 -2.94 10.01
C ASN A 54 -28.03 -2.47 10.96
N LYS A 55 -28.79 -1.44 10.57
CA LYS A 55 -29.93 -0.98 11.35
C LYS A 55 -31.08 -1.98 11.31
N THR A 56 -31.40 -2.54 10.14
CA THR A 56 -32.38 -3.64 10.01
C THR A 56 -31.99 -4.87 10.85
N ASN A 57 -30.71 -5.24 10.88
CA ASN A 57 -30.22 -6.32 11.73
C ASN A 57 -30.45 -6.09 13.23
N SER A 58 -30.41 -4.83 13.68
CA SER A 58 -30.59 -4.48 15.10
C SER A 58 -31.98 -4.84 15.63
N PHE A 59 -33.02 -4.79 14.80
CA PHE A 59 -34.38 -5.19 15.17
C PHE A 59 -34.83 -6.53 14.55
N LEU A 60 -33.97 -7.21 13.80
CA LEU A 60 -34.12 -8.65 13.51
C LEU A 60 -33.74 -9.54 14.69
N ALA A 61 -32.89 -9.07 15.61
CA ALA A 61 -32.53 -9.78 16.83
C ALA A 61 -33.75 -10.31 17.62
N PRO A 62 -34.76 -9.49 17.99
CA PRO A 62 -35.94 -10.00 18.68
C PRO A 62 -36.74 -10.98 17.82
N VAL A 63 -36.76 -10.82 16.50
CA VAL A 63 -37.46 -11.76 15.61
C VAL A 63 -36.83 -13.14 15.72
N ASN A 64 -35.50 -13.23 15.68
CA ASN A 64 -34.80 -14.51 15.82
C ASN A 64 -34.96 -15.09 17.23
N ASP A 65 -34.79 -14.27 18.27
CA ASP A 65 -34.79 -14.72 19.65
C ASP A 65 -36.16 -15.27 20.09
N TYR A 66 -37.25 -14.59 19.70
CA TYR A 66 -38.61 -14.97 20.11
C TYR A 66 -39.27 -16.00 19.19
N SER A 67 -38.87 -16.11 17.92
CA SER A 67 -39.50 -17.04 16.98
C SER A 67 -39.07 -18.50 17.17
N CYS A 68 -37.91 -18.75 17.78
CA CYS A 68 -37.40 -20.09 18.11
C CYS A 68 -37.55 -20.46 19.60
N TRP A 69 -38.44 -19.79 20.33
CA TRP A 69 -38.61 -20.01 21.77
C TRP A 69 -39.77 -20.97 22.05
N ASP A 70 -39.50 -22.09 22.71
CA ASP A 70 -40.51 -23.13 22.98
C ASP A 70 -41.69 -22.61 23.82
N GLU A 71 -41.46 -21.67 24.73
CA GLU A 71 -42.51 -21.03 25.52
C GLU A 71 -43.42 -20.14 24.67
N MET A 72 -42.87 -19.52 23.61
CA MET A 72 -43.64 -18.78 22.61
C MET A 72 -44.60 -19.72 21.85
N VAL A 73 -44.17 -20.94 21.51
CA VAL A 73 -45.04 -21.95 20.89
C VAL A 73 -46.18 -22.34 21.84
N GLN A 74 -45.91 -22.46 23.14
CA GLN A 74 -46.94 -22.76 24.14
C GLN A 74 -47.92 -21.59 24.32
N TYR A 75 -47.41 -20.36 24.37
CA TYR A 75 -48.23 -19.15 24.47
C TYR A 75 -49.16 -18.99 23.26
N VAL A 76 -48.68 -19.23 22.04
CA VAL A 76 -49.50 -19.16 20.82
C VAL A 76 -50.68 -20.16 20.86
N LYS A 77 -50.50 -21.32 21.50
CA LYS A 77 -51.56 -22.32 21.67
C LYS A 77 -52.53 -21.96 22.79
N ASN A 78 -52.02 -21.46 23.91
CA ASN A 78 -52.80 -21.11 25.10
C ASN A 78 -52.36 -19.74 25.64
N PRO A 79 -52.94 -18.63 25.13
CA PRO A 79 -52.53 -17.28 25.53
C PRO A 79 -52.78 -17.01 27.02
N SER A 80 -51.80 -16.41 27.70
CA SER A 80 -51.86 -16.06 29.13
C SER A 80 -51.40 -14.63 29.36
N SER A 81 -52.27 -13.79 29.94
CA SER A 81 -51.97 -12.38 30.21
C SER A 81 -50.82 -12.19 31.20
N ALA A 82 -50.62 -13.11 32.15
CA ALA A 82 -49.53 -13.02 33.12
C ALA A 82 -48.16 -13.32 32.49
N TRP A 83 -48.10 -14.23 31.50
CA TRP A 83 -46.87 -14.55 30.78
C TRP A 83 -46.51 -13.43 29.79
N GLU A 84 -47.51 -12.84 29.14
CA GLU A 84 -47.35 -11.67 28.27
C GLU A 84 -46.72 -10.48 28.99
N GLU A 85 -47.23 -10.13 30.18
CA GLU A 85 -46.72 -9.00 30.95
C GLU A 85 -45.25 -9.18 31.38
N SER A 86 -44.86 -10.41 31.65
CA SER A 86 -43.50 -10.74 32.10
C SER A 86 -42.47 -10.84 30.96
N ASN A 87 -42.90 -11.14 29.72
CA ASN A 87 -41.99 -11.53 28.64
C ASN A 87 -42.13 -10.70 27.35
N LEU A 88 -43.30 -10.12 27.05
CA LEU A 88 -43.56 -9.44 25.78
C LEU A 88 -43.70 -7.92 25.90
N ASN A 89 -44.15 -7.40 27.05
CA ASN A 89 -44.38 -5.96 27.23
C ASN A 89 -43.10 -5.11 27.15
N THR A 90 -41.93 -5.71 27.38
CA THR A 90 -40.63 -5.02 27.29
C THR A 90 -40.01 -5.06 25.91
N VAL A 91 -40.59 -5.79 24.94
CA VAL A 91 -40.00 -5.98 23.60
C VAL A 91 -39.81 -4.66 22.87
N LEU A 92 -40.77 -3.73 22.97
CA LEU A 92 -40.69 -2.44 22.29
C LEU A 92 -39.50 -1.61 22.78
N SER A 93 -39.34 -1.46 24.10
CA SER A 93 -38.29 -0.64 24.70
C SER A 93 -36.91 -1.31 24.69
N ALA A 94 -36.85 -2.65 24.78
CA ALA A 94 -35.59 -3.40 24.78
C ALA A 94 -34.92 -3.43 23.41
N PHE A 95 -35.70 -3.46 22.32
CA PHE A 95 -35.18 -3.62 20.96
C PHE A 95 -35.39 -2.40 20.06
N ASP A 96 -35.87 -1.29 20.63
CA ASP A 96 -36.16 -0.05 19.91
C ASP A 96 -37.08 -0.28 18.69
N VAL A 97 -38.14 -1.08 18.87
CA VAL A 97 -39.16 -1.34 17.84
C VAL A 97 -40.47 -0.62 18.17
N SER A 98 -41.20 -0.21 17.13
CA SER A 98 -42.42 0.60 17.26
C SER A 98 -43.67 -0.24 17.43
N ASN A 99 -43.69 -1.44 16.85
CA ASN A 99 -44.80 -2.40 16.99
C ASN A 99 -44.29 -3.83 17.08
N ALA A 100 -45.07 -4.67 17.74
CA ALA A 100 -44.91 -6.12 17.76
C ALA A 100 -46.27 -6.81 17.69
N TRP A 101 -46.36 -7.90 16.91
CA TRP A 101 -47.56 -8.69 16.74
C TRP A 101 -47.26 -10.19 16.80
N ILE A 102 -48.21 -10.94 17.36
CA ILE A 102 -48.22 -12.41 17.30
C ILE A 102 -49.52 -12.85 16.67
N TYR A 103 -49.41 -13.66 15.62
CA TYR A 103 -50.55 -14.29 14.95
C TYR A 103 -50.49 -15.80 15.13
N ASN A 104 -51.64 -16.45 15.34
CA ASN A 104 -51.72 -17.90 15.39
C ASN A 104 -51.63 -18.52 13.97
N HIS A 105 -51.63 -19.85 13.89
CA HIS A 105 -51.62 -20.56 12.61
C HIS A 105 -52.79 -20.18 11.66
N ASP A 106 -53.95 -19.82 12.21
CA ASP A 106 -55.13 -19.36 11.46
C ASP A 106 -55.09 -17.87 11.09
N LEU A 107 -53.96 -17.18 11.30
CA LEU A 107 -53.77 -15.74 11.08
C LEU A 107 -54.70 -14.84 11.93
N LYS A 108 -55.15 -15.33 13.09
CA LYS A 108 -55.83 -14.52 14.11
C LYS A 108 -54.80 -13.85 15.02
N LEU A 109 -54.98 -12.56 15.26
CA LEU A 109 -54.14 -11.78 16.17
C LEU A 109 -54.30 -12.28 17.60
N ILE A 110 -53.20 -12.62 18.26
CA ILE A 110 -53.13 -13.04 19.67
C ILE A 110 -52.60 -11.90 20.54
N TYR A 111 -51.52 -11.25 20.09
CA TYR A 111 -50.83 -10.20 20.82
C TYR A 111 -50.55 -9.02 19.91
N SER A 112 -50.65 -7.81 20.46
CA SER A 112 -50.23 -6.59 19.79
C SER A 112 -49.74 -5.59 20.81
N ALA A 113 -48.54 -5.08 20.59
CA ALA A 113 -48.00 -3.93 21.31
C ALA A 113 -47.56 -2.86 20.31
N TYR A 114 -47.74 -1.61 20.68
CA TYR A 114 -47.29 -0.47 19.91
C TYR A 114 -46.84 0.66 20.84
N ASP A 115 -45.92 1.48 20.35
CA ASP A 115 -45.49 2.68 21.07
C ASP A 115 -46.54 3.79 20.94
N SER A 116 -47.31 4.01 22.01
CA SER A 116 -48.35 5.04 22.06
C SER A 116 -47.81 6.48 22.01
N THR A 117 -46.50 6.67 22.16
CA THR A 117 -45.87 7.99 21.97
C THR A 117 -45.66 8.32 20.48
N LEU A 118 -45.62 7.29 19.63
CA LEU A 118 -45.41 7.41 18.18
C LEU A 118 -46.71 7.30 17.37
N TYR A 119 -47.74 6.63 17.90
CA TYR A 119 -49.02 6.39 17.22
C TYR A 119 -50.25 6.83 18.03
N ASN A 120 -51.25 7.37 17.33
CA ASN A 120 -52.59 7.61 17.89
C ASN A 120 -53.51 6.38 17.77
N GLU A 121 -53.20 5.43 16.88
CA GLU A 121 -53.98 4.21 16.63
C GLU A 121 -53.03 3.02 16.38
N ASN A 122 -53.45 1.83 16.81
CA ASN A 122 -52.68 0.61 16.62
C ASN A 122 -52.71 0.13 15.17
N ILE A 123 -51.55 -0.06 14.55
CA ILE A 123 -51.44 -0.67 13.22
C ILE A 123 -51.74 -2.17 13.36
N ILE A 124 -52.68 -2.71 12.58
CA ILE A 124 -52.98 -4.14 12.55
C ILE A 124 -52.75 -4.65 11.12
N LEU A 125 -51.90 -5.66 10.96
CA LEU A 125 -51.66 -6.30 9.66
C LEU A 125 -52.84 -7.22 9.32
N ASP A 126 -53.33 -7.13 8.08
CA ASP A 126 -54.40 -8.01 7.61
C ASP A 126 -53.89 -9.41 7.27
N SER A 127 -54.79 -10.40 7.28
CA SER A 127 -54.44 -11.80 7.00
C SER A 127 -53.90 -12.00 5.59
N LYS A 128 -54.28 -11.15 4.63
CA LYS A 128 -53.78 -11.18 3.24
C LYS A 128 -52.30 -10.79 3.17
N THR A 129 -51.89 -9.76 3.89
CA THR A 129 -50.51 -9.25 3.98
C THR A 129 -49.62 -10.31 4.61
N ILE A 130 -50.02 -10.89 5.74
CA ILE A 130 -49.24 -11.92 6.44
C ILE A 130 -49.10 -13.18 5.59
N LYS A 131 -50.20 -13.63 4.98
CA LYS A 131 -50.16 -14.79 4.08
C LYS A 131 -49.20 -14.59 2.91
N LYS A 132 -49.13 -13.37 2.35
CA LYS A 132 -48.18 -13.07 1.28
C LYS A 132 -46.75 -12.93 1.80
N ALA A 133 -46.55 -12.32 2.97
CA ALA A 133 -45.24 -12.11 3.58
C ALA A 133 -44.47 -13.41 3.81
N PHE A 134 -45.19 -14.48 4.21
CA PHE A 134 -44.60 -15.80 4.50
C PHE A 134 -44.89 -16.85 3.42
N ALA A 135 -45.32 -16.44 2.21
CA ALA A 135 -45.65 -17.39 1.14
C ALA A 135 -44.43 -18.17 0.64
N ASP A 136 -43.28 -17.50 0.56
CA ASP A 136 -42.08 -18.01 -0.12
C ASP A 136 -40.90 -18.23 0.86
N SER A 137 -41.04 -17.84 2.13
CA SER A 137 -39.97 -17.87 3.14
C SER A 137 -40.54 -17.89 4.56
N SER A 138 -39.83 -18.54 5.48
CA SER A 138 -40.10 -18.53 6.93
C SER A 138 -39.79 -17.18 7.59
N TYR A 139 -39.07 -16.30 6.88
CA TYR A 139 -38.79 -14.92 7.26
C TYR A 139 -39.40 -13.94 6.26
N CYS A 140 -39.89 -12.81 6.74
CA CYS A 140 -40.34 -11.71 5.89
C CYS A 140 -39.62 -10.41 6.22
N HIS A 141 -39.34 -9.61 5.20
CA HIS A 141 -38.92 -8.21 5.30
C HIS A 141 -39.62 -7.42 4.19
N PHE A 142 -40.37 -6.39 4.56
CA PHE A 142 -41.05 -5.52 3.60
C PHE A 142 -41.32 -4.15 4.22
N PHE A 143 -41.66 -3.18 3.37
CA PHE A 143 -42.05 -1.85 3.82
C PHE A 143 -43.54 -1.65 3.62
N MET A 144 -44.15 -0.80 4.44
CA MET A 144 -45.52 -0.35 4.24
C MET A 144 -45.68 1.12 4.61
N LEU A 145 -46.72 1.75 4.09
CA LEU A 145 -47.10 3.10 4.50
C LEU A 145 -48.23 3.03 5.51
N PHE A 146 -48.09 3.80 6.58
CA PHE A 146 -49.16 4.06 7.53
C PHE A 146 -49.37 5.57 7.64
N GLY A 147 -50.46 6.06 7.06
CA GLY A 147 -50.62 7.49 6.80
C GLY A 147 -49.50 7.99 5.88
N ASN A 148 -48.73 8.98 6.35
CA ASN A 148 -47.57 9.52 5.63
C ASN A 148 -46.22 8.94 6.12
N ASN A 149 -46.24 7.99 7.06
CA ASN A 149 -45.02 7.47 7.65
C ASN A 149 -44.64 6.13 7.02
N LEU A 150 -43.35 5.95 6.81
CA LEU A 150 -42.78 4.68 6.36
C LEU A 150 -42.59 3.75 7.55
N VAL A 151 -43.06 2.51 7.39
CA VAL A 151 -42.94 1.46 8.39
C VAL A 151 -42.15 0.31 7.76
N GLU A 152 -41.06 -0.08 8.41
CA GLU A 152 -40.27 -1.24 8.05
C GLU A 152 -40.73 -2.43 8.89
N VAL A 153 -41.11 -3.53 8.23
CA VAL A 153 -41.69 -4.70 8.89
C VAL A 153 -40.78 -5.91 8.68
N THR A 154 -40.51 -6.62 9.78
CA THR A 154 -39.71 -7.84 9.81
C THR A 154 -40.41 -8.91 10.64
N GLY A 155 -40.31 -10.18 10.25
CA GLY A 155 -40.93 -11.25 11.02
C GLY A 155 -40.44 -12.64 10.66
N ALA A 156 -40.79 -13.61 11.50
CA ALA A 156 -40.45 -15.01 11.34
C ALA A 156 -41.62 -15.91 11.75
N SER A 157 -41.67 -17.11 11.17
CA SER A 157 -42.55 -18.18 11.64
C SER A 157 -42.11 -18.67 13.02
N ILE A 158 -43.07 -18.89 13.92
CA ILE A 158 -42.79 -19.40 15.26
C ILE A 158 -42.65 -20.92 15.19
N VAL A 159 -41.48 -21.41 15.58
CA VAL A 159 -41.07 -22.83 15.55
C VAL A 159 -40.46 -23.23 16.89
N LEU A 160 -40.25 -24.53 17.08
CA LEU A 160 -39.57 -25.05 18.27
C LEU A 160 -38.08 -24.72 18.21
N SER A 161 -37.45 -24.60 19.37
CA SER A 161 -36.01 -24.33 19.53
C SER A 161 -35.11 -25.36 18.84
N SER A 162 -35.61 -26.58 18.62
CA SER A 162 -34.94 -27.64 17.87
C SER A 162 -34.85 -27.39 16.35
N ASP A 163 -35.61 -26.42 15.82
CA ASP A 163 -35.71 -26.11 14.39
C ASP A 163 -35.18 -24.70 14.09
N THR A 164 -33.89 -24.50 14.30
CA THR A 164 -33.21 -23.21 14.06
C THR A 164 -33.19 -22.79 12.58
N GLU A 165 -33.52 -23.70 11.66
CA GLU A 165 -33.60 -23.42 10.22
C GLU A 165 -35.03 -23.11 9.75
N HIS A 166 -36.02 -23.08 10.67
CA HIS A 166 -37.44 -22.81 10.38
C HIS A 166 -38.02 -23.67 9.25
N LYS A 167 -37.72 -24.98 9.24
CA LYS A 167 -38.18 -25.94 8.23
C LYS A 167 -39.50 -26.63 8.58
N SER A 168 -39.86 -26.64 9.86
CA SER A 168 -41.09 -27.24 10.37
C SER A 168 -42.30 -26.34 10.10
N ALA A 169 -43.50 -26.92 10.23
CA ALA A 169 -44.74 -26.16 10.05
C ALA A 169 -44.85 -25.05 11.10
N ALA A 170 -45.14 -23.82 10.66
CA ALA A 170 -45.28 -22.66 11.52
C ALA A 170 -46.41 -22.86 12.55
N ASN A 171 -46.11 -22.70 13.84
CA ASN A 171 -47.12 -22.71 14.91
C ASN A 171 -47.84 -21.36 15.03
N GLY A 172 -47.21 -20.29 14.53
CA GLY A 172 -47.71 -18.92 14.47
C GLY A 172 -46.69 -18.03 13.77
N TYR A 173 -46.87 -16.72 13.85
CA TYR A 173 -45.96 -15.73 13.24
C TYR A 173 -45.67 -14.63 14.24
N PHE A 174 -44.39 -14.34 14.44
CA PHE A 174 -43.94 -13.21 15.23
C PHE A 174 -43.41 -12.13 14.29
N ILE A 175 -43.99 -10.94 14.38
CA ILE A 175 -43.71 -9.83 13.46
C ILE A 175 -43.45 -8.58 14.31
N VAL A 176 -42.39 -7.85 14.00
CA VAL A 176 -42.09 -6.55 14.58
C VAL A 176 -41.99 -5.50 13.48
N ALA A 177 -42.19 -4.24 13.84
CA ALA A 177 -42.02 -3.14 12.91
C ALA A 177 -41.32 -1.95 13.56
N LYS A 178 -40.60 -1.20 12.73
CA LYS A 178 -39.97 0.06 13.07
C LYS A 178 -40.58 1.19 12.24
N LEU A 179 -41.10 2.19 12.92
CA LEU A 179 -41.50 3.45 12.32
C LEU A 179 -40.26 4.27 11.98
N TRP A 180 -40.18 4.76 10.74
CA TRP A 180 -39.19 5.77 10.38
C TRP A 180 -39.71 7.15 10.79
N ASP A 181 -39.69 7.40 12.09
CA ASP A 181 -40.08 8.67 12.69
C ASP A 181 -38.97 9.72 12.54
N SER A 182 -39.26 10.98 12.92
CA SER A 182 -38.29 12.08 12.79
C SER A 182 -37.00 11.85 13.59
N ASN A 183 -37.07 11.13 14.72
CA ASN A 183 -35.89 10.83 15.54
C ASN A 183 -35.01 9.78 14.86
N TYR A 184 -35.59 8.65 14.45
CA TYR A 184 -34.89 7.59 13.74
C TYR A 184 -34.30 8.08 12.42
N VAL A 185 -35.07 8.83 11.63
CA VAL A 185 -34.57 9.48 10.41
C VAL A 185 -33.43 10.44 10.76
N GLY A 186 -33.54 11.25 11.81
CA GLY A 186 -32.46 12.13 12.27
C GLY A 186 -31.17 11.40 12.67
N VAL A 187 -31.28 10.20 13.25
CA VAL A 187 -30.12 9.33 13.54
C VAL A 187 -29.48 8.83 12.25
N LEU A 188 -30.29 8.39 11.27
CA LEU A 188 -29.80 7.97 9.96
C LEU A 188 -29.16 9.13 9.19
N GLU A 189 -29.75 10.32 9.22
CA GLU A 189 -29.19 11.52 8.58
C GLU A 189 -27.80 11.85 9.12
N LYS A 190 -27.62 11.79 10.44
CA LYS A 190 -26.31 12.01 11.10
C LYS A 190 -25.31 10.91 10.75
N ALA A 191 -25.72 9.65 10.73
CA ALA A 191 -24.84 8.53 10.42
C ALA A 191 -24.37 8.53 8.95
N LEU A 192 -25.23 8.99 8.03
CA LEU A 192 -24.98 8.99 6.58
C LEU A 192 -24.46 10.33 6.05
N ASP A 193 -24.41 11.36 6.89
CA ASP A 193 -24.17 12.76 6.48
C ASP A 193 -25.01 13.14 5.25
N SER A 194 -26.29 12.76 5.28
CA SER A 194 -27.23 12.89 4.18
C SER A 194 -28.59 13.33 4.70
N LYS A 195 -29.23 14.29 4.04
CA LYS A 195 -30.63 14.62 4.29
C LYS A 195 -31.54 13.59 3.65
N ILE A 196 -32.51 13.08 4.41
CA ILE A 196 -33.37 11.99 3.97
C ILE A 196 -34.76 12.53 3.70
N HIS A 197 -35.24 12.33 2.46
CA HIS A 197 -36.60 12.68 2.07
C HIS A 197 -37.34 11.43 1.58
N ILE A 198 -38.39 11.05 2.30
CA ILE A 198 -39.26 9.94 1.95
C ILE A 198 -40.42 10.51 1.12
N ASN A 199 -40.44 10.19 -0.16
CA ASN A 199 -41.45 10.68 -1.09
C ASN A 199 -42.31 9.51 -1.59
N PRO A 200 -43.65 9.62 -1.51
CA PRO A 200 -44.55 8.69 -2.19
C PRO A 200 -44.24 8.64 -3.68
N ILE A 201 -44.45 7.48 -4.32
CA ILE A 201 -44.19 7.32 -5.74
C ILE A 201 -45.34 7.95 -6.54
N ASP A 202 -45.12 9.17 -7.02
CA ASP A 202 -45.91 9.73 -8.11
C ASP A 202 -45.39 9.17 -9.44
N SER A 203 -46.29 8.62 -10.24
CA SER A 203 -46.06 7.81 -11.44
C SER A 203 -45.32 8.48 -12.62
N ILE A 204 -44.74 9.67 -12.43
CA ILE A 204 -44.25 10.54 -13.52
C ILE A 204 -42.72 10.71 -13.52
N ILE A 205 -41.99 10.41 -12.43
CA ILE A 205 -40.54 10.66 -12.35
C ILE A 205 -39.78 9.35 -12.18
N LYS A 206 -39.00 8.97 -13.21
CA LYS A 206 -38.02 7.87 -13.09
C LYS A 206 -36.98 8.23 -12.02
N SER A 207 -36.88 7.38 -11.02
CA SER A 207 -36.00 7.47 -9.86
C SER A 207 -34.57 7.03 -10.19
N ASP A 208 -33.87 7.82 -11.01
CA ASP A 208 -32.44 7.59 -11.24
C ASP A 208 -31.61 8.33 -10.19
N ASN A 209 -30.46 7.75 -9.81
CA ASN A 209 -29.46 8.46 -9.03
C ASN A 209 -29.02 9.70 -9.79
N THR A 210 -29.19 10.87 -9.18
CA THR A 210 -28.89 12.16 -9.83
C THR A 210 -27.68 12.81 -9.17
N ILE A 211 -26.69 13.16 -10.01
CA ILE A 211 -25.58 14.02 -9.61
C ILE A 211 -25.87 15.41 -10.15
N THR A 212 -25.95 16.37 -9.26
CA THR A 212 -25.82 17.79 -9.60
C THR A 212 -24.44 18.28 -9.22
N SER A 213 -24.05 19.46 -9.70
CA SER A 213 -22.77 20.10 -9.38
C SER A 213 -22.58 20.41 -7.88
N GLN A 214 -23.64 20.30 -7.07
CA GLN A 214 -23.63 20.66 -5.65
C GLN A 214 -24.10 19.52 -4.74
N ASN A 215 -25.02 18.69 -5.21
CA ASN A 215 -25.63 17.64 -4.40
C ASN A 215 -25.60 16.30 -5.12
N LEU A 216 -25.37 15.25 -4.33
CA LEU A 216 -25.54 13.86 -4.72
C LEU A 216 -26.88 13.39 -4.15
N ASN A 217 -27.80 12.96 -5.01
CA ASN A 217 -29.05 12.35 -4.61
C ASN A 217 -29.04 10.87 -5.00
N ILE A 218 -29.03 10.00 -3.98
CA ILE A 218 -29.18 8.56 -4.15
C ILE A 218 -30.63 8.20 -3.84
N VAL A 219 -31.29 7.50 -4.74
CA VAL A 219 -32.70 7.12 -4.59
C VAL A 219 -32.79 5.63 -4.32
N LYS A 220 -33.44 5.24 -3.22
CA LYS A 220 -33.78 3.86 -2.91
C LYS A 220 -35.29 3.69 -2.92
N THR A 221 -35.77 2.90 -3.87
CA THR A 221 -37.19 2.56 -3.99
C THR A 221 -37.50 1.39 -3.07
N GLN A 222 -38.46 1.57 -2.17
CA GLN A 222 -38.91 0.50 -1.27
C GLN A 222 -40.20 -0.12 -1.77
N LYS A 223 -40.33 -1.43 -1.54
CA LYS A 223 -41.43 -2.25 -2.01
C LYS A 223 -42.31 -2.73 -0.87
N ASN A 224 -43.60 -2.87 -1.16
CA ASN A 224 -44.53 -3.56 -0.29
C ASN A 224 -44.36 -5.09 -0.38
N VAL A 225 -45.11 -5.80 0.47
CA VAL A 225 -45.15 -7.27 0.50
C VAL A 225 -45.60 -7.91 -0.83
N PHE A 226 -46.32 -7.18 -1.67
CA PHE A 226 -46.80 -7.63 -2.97
C PHE A 226 -45.79 -7.37 -4.10
N GLY A 227 -44.70 -6.65 -3.81
CA GLY A 227 -43.66 -6.27 -4.75
C GLY A 227 -43.91 -4.95 -5.47
N ASP A 228 -44.96 -4.21 -5.12
CA ASP A 228 -45.24 -2.89 -5.66
C ASP A 228 -44.31 -1.85 -5.02
N ASP A 229 -43.76 -0.96 -5.83
CA ASP A 229 -42.98 0.18 -5.34
C ASP A 229 -43.91 1.16 -4.61
N ILE A 230 -43.56 1.56 -3.38
CA ILE A 230 -44.42 2.41 -2.53
C ILE A 230 -43.82 3.79 -2.22
N VAL A 231 -42.51 3.86 -1.98
CA VAL A 231 -41.82 5.11 -1.66
C VAL A 231 -40.43 5.16 -2.27
N ASN A 232 -39.99 6.38 -2.59
CA ASN A 232 -38.62 6.70 -2.90
C ASN A 232 -37.98 7.41 -1.71
N ILE A 233 -36.95 6.80 -1.15
CA ILE A 233 -36.11 7.39 -0.12
C ILE A 233 -34.94 8.08 -0.82
N ASN A 234 -34.91 9.41 -0.75
CA ASN A 234 -33.88 10.24 -1.35
C ASN A 234 -32.85 10.60 -0.28
N PHE A 235 -31.59 10.23 -0.53
CA PHE A 235 -30.45 10.56 0.30
C PHE A 235 -29.68 11.70 -0.35
N LEU A 236 -29.91 12.92 0.12
CA LEU A 236 -29.32 14.14 -0.39
C LEU A 236 -28.07 14.50 0.42
N SER A 237 -26.90 14.35 -0.18
CA SER A 237 -25.62 14.73 0.42
C SER A 237 -24.95 15.84 -0.37
N LYS A 238 -24.16 16.68 0.32
CA LYS A 238 -23.32 17.68 -0.34
C LYS A 238 -22.22 16.97 -1.13
N ASN A 239 -22.02 17.37 -2.38
CA ASN A 239 -21.00 16.80 -3.26
C ASN A 239 -19.85 17.79 -3.45
N GLN A 240 -19.02 17.93 -2.41
CA GLN A 240 -17.87 18.83 -2.42
C GLN A 240 -16.89 18.49 -3.55
N LEU A 241 -16.67 17.19 -3.79
CA LEU A 241 -15.85 16.69 -4.90
C LEU A 241 -16.35 17.18 -6.27
N ALA A 242 -17.66 17.09 -6.56
CA ALA A 242 -18.21 17.58 -7.82
C ALA A 242 -18.07 19.11 -7.98
N LYS A 243 -18.17 19.85 -6.87
CA LYS A 243 -17.96 21.30 -6.86
C LYS A 243 -16.50 21.67 -7.14
N ASP A 244 -15.56 20.95 -6.55
CA ASP A 244 -14.11 21.16 -6.74
C ASP A 244 -13.67 20.76 -8.17
N ILE A 245 -14.25 19.69 -8.71
CA ILE A 245 -14.07 19.30 -10.13
C ILE A 245 -14.62 20.39 -11.06
N ALA A 246 -15.83 20.89 -10.80
CA ALA A 246 -16.46 21.91 -11.63
C ALA A 246 -15.69 23.25 -11.63
N THR A 247 -15.16 23.67 -10.47
CA THR A 247 -14.32 24.87 -10.37
C THR A 247 -13.00 24.69 -11.12
N THR A 248 -12.31 23.56 -10.92
CA THR A 248 -11.08 23.22 -11.64
C THR A 248 -11.29 23.19 -13.16
N ASN A 249 -12.45 22.72 -13.62
CA ASN A 249 -12.79 22.72 -15.05
C ASN A 249 -12.97 24.12 -15.62
N ARG A 250 -13.64 25.03 -14.91
CA ARG A 250 -13.77 26.42 -15.34
C ARG A 250 -12.41 27.09 -15.50
N PHE A 251 -11.50 26.90 -14.54
CA PHE A 251 -10.13 27.41 -14.64
C PHE A 251 -9.39 26.85 -15.86
N SER A 252 -9.49 25.54 -16.13
CA SER A 252 -8.84 24.95 -17.31
C SER A 252 -9.36 25.51 -18.65
N ILE A 253 -10.65 25.81 -18.76
CA ILE A 253 -11.23 26.42 -19.97
C ILE A 253 -10.74 27.86 -20.12
N ILE A 254 -10.67 28.63 -19.04
CA ILE A 254 -10.17 30.01 -19.06
C ILE A 254 -8.71 30.06 -19.51
N ILE A 255 -7.85 29.18 -18.96
CA ILE A 255 -6.44 29.07 -19.36
C ILE A 255 -6.33 28.71 -20.85
N LEU A 256 -7.16 27.80 -21.34
CA LEU A 256 -7.17 27.44 -22.76
C LEU A 256 -7.58 28.61 -23.66
N LEU A 257 -8.62 29.36 -23.29
CA LEU A 257 -9.06 30.53 -24.04
C LEU A 257 -8.00 31.63 -24.04
N LEU A 258 -7.29 31.82 -22.91
CA LEU A 258 -6.17 32.76 -22.82
C LEU A 258 -5.01 32.33 -23.73
N LEU A 259 -4.60 31.06 -23.70
CA LEU A 259 -3.55 30.53 -24.58
C LEU A 259 -3.93 30.68 -26.06
N MET A 260 -5.17 30.35 -26.41
CA MET A 260 -5.66 30.52 -27.79
C MET A 260 -5.63 32.00 -28.20
N GLY A 261 -6.05 32.90 -27.31
CA GLY A 261 -6.00 34.34 -27.52
C GLY A 261 -4.57 34.85 -27.74
N THR A 262 -3.60 34.41 -26.93
CA THR A 262 -2.20 34.79 -27.08
C THR A 262 -1.60 34.27 -28.39
N PHE A 263 -1.95 33.05 -28.82
CA PHE A 263 -1.48 32.50 -30.09
C PHE A 263 -2.05 33.25 -31.29
N ILE A 264 -3.33 33.61 -31.26
CA ILE A 264 -3.96 34.41 -32.31
C ILE A 264 -3.32 35.80 -32.37
N ALA A 265 -3.14 36.45 -31.21
CA ALA A 265 -2.47 37.74 -31.13
C ALA A 265 -1.03 37.67 -31.67
N PHE A 266 -0.26 36.65 -31.31
CA PHE A 266 1.09 36.43 -31.82
C PHE A 266 1.12 36.18 -33.33
N PHE A 267 0.17 35.40 -33.86
CA PHE A 267 0.05 35.16 -35.29
C PHE A 267 -0.22 36.44 -36.07
N PHE A 268 -1.17 37.27 -35.61
CA PHE A 268 -1.46 38.57 -36.22
C PHE A 268 -0.29 39.55 -36.07
N ALA A 269 0.39 39.56 -34.91
CA ALA A 269 1.59 40.38 -34.69
C ALA A 269 2.72 39.97 -35.65
N MET A 270 3.05 38.68 -35.76
CA MET A 270 4.04 38.19 -36.73
C MET A 270 3.69 38.52 -38.18
N GLN A 271 2.40 38.45 -38.52
CA GLN A 271 1.95 38.76 -39.87
C GLN A 271 2.05 40.27 -40.19
N ASN A 272 1.64 41.12 -39.27
CA ASN A 272 1.58 42.57 -39.50
C ASN A 272 2.92 43.27 -39.23
N TRP A 273 3.67 42.82 -38.23
CA TRP A 273 4.90 43.48 -37.79
C TRP A 273 6.13 42.95 -38.49
N VAL A 274 6.14 41.69 -38.96
CA VAL A 274 7.35 41.09 -39.56
C VAL A 274 7.13 40.73 -41.02
N SER A 275 6.11 39.91 -41.33
CA SER A 275 6.01 39.31 -42.66
C SER A 275 5.56 40.28 -43.76
N SER A 276 4.69 41.24 -43.44
CA SER A 276 4.23 42.27 -44.38
C SER A 276 5.32 43.32 -44.70
N PRO A 277 6.03 43.91 -43.73
CA PRO A 277 7.13 44.85 -44.00
C PRO A 277 8.28 44.23 -44.81
N LEU A 278 8.71 43.02 -44.46
CA LEU A 278 9.75 42.28 -45.20
C LEU A 278 9.37 42.02 -46.67
N LYS A 279 8.09 41.79 -46.95
CA LYS A 279 7.60 41.59 -48.32
C LYS A 279 7.72 42.88 -49.14
N SER A 280 7.35 44.02 -48.55
CA SER A 280 7.47 45.34 -49.19
C SER A 280 8.93 45.73 -49.44
N ILE A 281 9.82 45.50 -48.47
CA ILE A 281 11.26 45.78 -48.59
C ILE A 281 11.91 44.88 -49.66
N ALA A 282 11.62 43.57 -49.66
CA ALA A 282 12.16 42.66 -50.67
C ALA A 282 11.70 43.00 -52.10
N GLN A 283 10.48 43.52 -52.27
CA GLN A 283 9.96 43.96 -53.56
C GLN A 283 10.62 45.27 -54.04
N SER A 284 10.96 46.18 -53.11
CA SER A 284 11.64 47.46 -53.39
C SER A 284 13.11 47.25 -53.80
N LEU A 285 13.84 46.40 -53.07
CA LEU A 285 15.26 46.11 -53.36
C LEU A 285 15.48 45.26 -54.63
N SER A 286 14.52 44.43 -55.04
CA SER A 286 14.67 43.61 -56.25
C SER A 286 14.35 44.36 -57.55
N HIS A 287 13.78 45.56 -57.47
CA HIS A 287 13.32 46.35 -58.62
C HIS A 287 13.84 47.80 -58.61
N ASP A 288 14.72 48.18 -57.68
CA ASP A 288 15.25 49.55 -57.49
C ASP A 288 14.15 50.64 -57.49
N ASP A 289 13.04 50.37 -56.82
CA ASP A 289 11.86 51.25 -56.77
C ASP A 289 11.42 51.50 -55.31
N ILE A 290 11.17 52.75 -54.96
CA ILE A 290 10.81 53.22 -53.62
C ILE A 290 9.29 53.10 -53.36
N ALA A 291 8.46 52.98 -54.40
CA ALA A 291 7.00 52.96 -54.26
C ALA A 291 6.43 51.87 -53.29
N PRO A 292 6.99 50.65 -53.18
CA PRO A 292 6.46 49.62 -52.26
C PRO A 292 6.70 49.91 -50.77
N ILE A 293 7.64 50.80 -50.44
CA ILE A 293 8.07 51.15 -49.06
C ILE A 293 7.59 52.53 -48.60
N GLU A 294 6.97 53.32 -49.47
CA GLU A 294 6.49 54.68 -49.17
C GLU A 294 5.45 54.72 -48.03
N LYS A 295 4.61 53.69 -47.91
CA LYS A 295 3.66 53.52 -46.79
C LYS A 295 4.28 52.99 -45.50
N LEU A 296 5.51 52.49 -45.56
CA LEU A 296 6.30 52.06 -44.40
C LEU A 296 7.13 53.22 -43.86
N ASP A 297 7.57 54.15 -44.72
CA ASP A 297 8.33 55.37 -44.39
C ASP A 297 7.58 56.32 -43.43
N GLU A 298 6.24 56.29 -43.42
CA GLU A 298 5.44 57.10 -42.48
C GLU A 298 5.39 56.53 -41.05
N LYS A 299 5.94 55.33 -40.80
CA LYS A 299 5.94 54.67 -39.48
C LYS A 299 7.22 54.95 -38.71
N LYS A 300 7.10 55.13 -37.39
CA LYS A 300 8.23 55.45 -36.47
C LYS A 300 8.77 54.20 -35.75
N ASP A 301 8.77 53.06 -36.41
CA ASP A 301 9.26 51.77 -35.90
C ASP A 301 10.50 51.30 -36.69
N GLU A 302 11.14 50.19 -36.28
CA GLU A 302 12.36 49.65 -36.91
C GLU A 302 12.21 49.40 -38.42
N PHE A 303 11.00 49.06 -38.89
CA PHE A 303 10.72 48.83 -40.31
C PHE A 303 10.48 50.12 -41.08
N GLY A 304 9.92 51.15 -40.45
CA GLY A 304 9.88 52.50 -40.98
C GLY A 304 11.27 53.14 -41.02
N GLU A 305 12.12 52.88 -40.03
CA GLU A 305 13.55 53.21 -40.07
C GLU A 305 14.28 52.45 -41.18
N ILE A 306 14.01 51.16 -41.43
CA ILE A 306 14.62 50.42 -42.55
C ILE A 306 14.10 50.91 -43.92
N ALA A 307 12.81 51.24 -44.04
CA ALA A 307 12.23 51.85 -45.25
C ALA A 307 12.82 53.24 -45.52
N SER A 308 12.94 54.04 -44.46
CA SER A 308 13.60 55.35 -44.51
C SER A 308 15.09 55.21 -44.73
N LEU A 309 15.78 54.17 -44.22
CA LEU A 309 17.20 53.87 -44.47
C LEU A 309 17.44 53.34 -45.89
N ILE A 310 16.48 52.66 -46.54
CA ILE A 310 16.61 52.27 -47.96
C ILE A 310 16.39 53.50 -48.84
N LYS A 311 15.39 54.33 -48.52
CA LYS A 311 15.13 55.63 -49.17
C LYS A 311 16.31 56.60 -48.97
N ASN A 312 16.81 56.69 -47.75
CA ASN A 312 18.00 57.41 -47.34
C ASN A 312 19.29 56.69 -47.78
N PHE A 313 19.35 55.41 -48.11
CA PHE A 313 20.54 54.79 -48.71
C PHE A 313 20.65 55.19 -50.17
N PHE A 314 19.52 55.34 -50.86
CA PHE A 314 19.46 55.98 -52.17
C PHE A 314 19.79 57.48 -52.12
N GLU A 315 19.43 58.21 -51.04
CA GLU A 315 19.68 59.67 -50.90
C GLU A 315 20.98 60.05 -50.15
N GLN A 316 21.44 59.27 -49.18
CA GLN A 316 22.67 59.41 -48.37
C GLN A 316 23.88 58.69 -48.94
N LYS A 317 23.75 57.84 -49.99
CA LYS A 317 24.88 57.55 -50.91
C LYS A 317 25.56 58.83 -51.40
N ILE A 318 24.84 59.96 -51.36
CA ILE A 318 25.34 61.23 -51.85
C ILE A 318 25.84 62.17 -50.75
N GLN A 319 25.44 62.06 -49.46
CA GLN A 319 25.76 63.16 -48.52
C GLN A 319 25.99 62.85 -47.03
N LEU A 320 25.83 61.63 -46.52
CA LEU A 320 25.76 61.39 -45.07
C LEU A 320 26.56 60.17 -44.57
N GLU A 321 27.64 59.82 -45.29
CA GLU A 321 28.65 58.84 -44.86
C GLU A 321 29.52 59.30 -43.67
N VAL A 322 29.48 60.56 -43.25
CA VAL A 322 30.60 61.13 -42.46
C VAL A 322 30.28 61.53 -41.02
N GLU A 323 29.07 61.93 -40.63
CA GLU A 323 28.95 62.72 -39.37
C GLU A 323 27.84 62.31 -38.37
N ILE A 324 26.95 61.38 -38.71
CA ILE A 324 25.80 61.00 -37.84
C ILE A 324 25.98 59.63 -37.17
N ALA A 325 26.98 58.84 -37.59
CA ALA A 325 27.21 57.48 -37.11
C ALA A 325 27.56 57.39 -35.60
N GLU A 326 28.25 58.36 -35.01
CA GLU A 326 28.82 58.17 -33.67
C GLU A 326 27.90 58.54 -32.49
N ARG A 327 26.86 59.38 -32.68
CA ARG A 327 26.07 59.92 -31.54
C ARG A 327 24.67 59.32 -31.35
N THR A 328 24.07 58.74 -32.39
CA THR A 328 22.67 58.26 -32.35
C THR A 328 22.57 56.81 -31.86
N GLU A 329 23.61 56.01 -32.12
CA GLU A 329 23.70 54.60 -31.70
C GLU A 329 23.80 54.46 -30.17
N ALA A 330 24.59 55.31 -29.52
CA ALA A 330 24.82 55.25 -28.07
C ALA A 330 23.57 55.56 -27.22
N GLN A 331 22.70 56.49 -27.64
CA GLN A 331 21.48 56.82 -26.88
C GLN A 331 20.35 55.82 -27.09
N LYS A 332 20.23 55.25 -28.29
CA LYS A 332 19.23 54.22 -28.59
C LYS A 332 19.54 52.92 -27.83
N MET A 333 20.80 52.49 -27.86
CA MET A 333 21.27 51.36 -27.06
C MET A 333 21.02 51.54 -25.56
N ALA A 334 21.22 52.75 -25.01
CA ALA A 334 21.00 53.01 -23.58
C ALA A 334 19.52 52.90 -23.16
N HIS A 335 18.58 53.32 -24.01
CA HIS A 335 17.15 53.26 -23.71
C HIS A 335 16.58 51.84 -23.88
N GLU A 336 17.02 51.10 -24.90
CA GLU A 336 16.69 49.69 -25.09
C GLU A 336 17.21 48.84 -23.93
N MET A 337 18.48 49.05 -23.54
CA MET A 337 19.10 48.37 -22.40
C MET A 337 18.38 48.66 -21.08
N TYR A 338 17.85 49.87 -20.88
CA TYR A 338 17.07 50.22 -19.70
C TYR A 338 15.74 49.45 -19.63
N ASN A 339 14.98 49.39 -20.73
CA ASN A 339 13.70 48.67 -20.77
C ASN A 339 13.89 47.15 -20.65
N GLU A 340 14.94 46.61 -21.25
CA GLU A 340 15.33 45.20 -21.09
C GLU A 340 15.72 44.89 -19.64
N THR A 341 16.49 45.77 -18.99
CA THR A 341 16.85 45.64 -17.57
C THR A 341 15.62 45.64 -16.64
N VAL A 342 14.62 46.46 -16.94
CA VAL A 342 13.37 46.51 -16.14
C VAL A 342 12.55 45.23 -16.32
N ASN A 343 12.39 44.73 -17.54
CA ASN A 343 11.67 43.49 -17.79
C ASN A 343 12.39 42.28 -17.16
N LEU A 344 13.71 42.21 -17.32
CA LEU A 344 14.53 41.16 -16.72
C LEU A 344 14.45 41.19 -15.19
N ASN A 345 14.42 42.37 -14.57
CA ASN A 345 14.24 42.49 -13.12
C ASN A 345 12.86 41.99 -12.66
N HIS A 346 11.79 42.22 -13.43
CA HIS A 346 10.46 41.68 -13.10
C HIS A 346 10.40 40.15 -13.25
N GLU A 347 10.99 39.59 -14.30
CA GLU A 347 11.10 38.14 -14.47
C GLU A 347 11.95 37.50 -13.37
N LEU A 348 13.07 38.14 -13.01
CA LEU A 348 13.94 37.70 -11.93
C LEU A 348 13.20 37.70 -10.59
N GLN A 349 12.42 38.74 -10.28
CA GLN A 349 11.60 38.79 -9.06
C GLN A 349 10.53 37.68 -9.01
N ALA A 350 9.88 37.40 -10.15
CA ALA A 350 8.90 36.31 -10.22
C ALA A 350 9.58 34.93 -10.02
N SER A 351 10.76 34.74 -10.63
CA SER A 351 11.56 33.52 -10.47
C SER A 351 12.11 33.36 -9.05
N GLU A 352 12.53 34.44 -8.40
CA GLU A 352 12.97 34.45 -7.00
C GLU A 352 11.85 34.03 -6.05
N GLU A 353 10.61 34.51 -6.28
CA GLU A 353 9.45 34.14 -5.47
C GLU A 353 9.05 32.67 -5.69
N GLU A 354 9.06 32.18 -6.93
CA GLU A 354 8.82 30.76 -7.23
C GLU A 354 9.90 29.87 -6.59
N LEU A 355 11.17 30.28 -6.69
CA LEU A 355 12.28 29.54 -6.08
C LEU A 355 12.14 29.50 -4.56
N ARG A 356 11.70 30.61 -3.94
CA ARG A 356 11.45 30.67 -2.50
C ARG A 356 10.34 29.71 -2.07
N GLN A 357 9.22 29.68 -2.79
CA GLN A 357 8.12 28.75 -2.50
C GLN A 357 8.56 27.28 -2.65
N ASN A 358 9.37 26.99 -3.67
CA ASN A 358 9.95 25.66 -3.87
C ASN A 358 10.93 25.30 -2.74
N LEU A 359 11.76 26.23 -2.29
CA LEU A 359 12.67 26.02 -1.17
C LEU A 359 11.90 25.74 0.13
N ASP A 360 10.86 26.50 0.43
CA ASP A 360 10.01 26.29 1.61
C ASP A 360 9.36 24.90 1.58
N MET A 361 8.82 24.50 0.41
CA MET A 361 8.26 23.15 0.22
C MET A 361 9.31 22.04 0.38
N ILE A 362 10.52 22.24 -0.16
CA ILE A 362 11.62 21.27 -0.03
C ILE A 362 12.06 21.15 1.43
N MET A 363 12.10 22.26 2.17
CA MET A 363 12.45 22.25 3.60
C MET A 363 11.41 21.48 4.41
N GLU A 364 10.12 21.73 4.18
CA GLU A 364 9.03 21.01 4.85
C GLU A 364 9.07 19.51 4.51
N LEU A 365 9.28 19.15 3.24
CA LEU A 365 9.41 17.76 2.81
C LEU A 365 10.62 17.06 3.46
N ASN A 366 11.76 17.74 3.54
CA ASN A 366 12.96 17.21 4.19
C ASN A 366 12.76 17.00 5.68
N GLU A 367 12.05 17.90 6.36
CA GLU A 367 11.73 17.76 7.78
C GLU A 367 10.80 16.55 8.01
N MET A 368 9.75 16.42 7.20
CA MET A 368 8.86 15.26 7.24
C MET A 368 9.61 13.95 6.96
N LEU A 369 10.48 13.93 5.95
CA LEU A 369 11.25 12.74 5.57
C LEU A 369 12.27 12.37 6.66
N SER A 370 12.96 13.35 7.25
CA SER A 370 13.88 13.12 8.36
C SER A 370 13.16 12.57 9.59
N LYS A 371 11.95 13.06 9.88
CA LYS A 371 11.14 12.55 10.98
C LYS A 371 10.70 11.10 10.72
N GLN A 372 10.21 10.79 9.52
CA GLN A 372 9.84 9.43 9.14
C GLN A 372 11.03 8.47 9.16
N GLN A 373 12.20 8.90 8.65
CA GLN A 373 13.42 8.10 8.69
C GLN A 373 13.83 7.79 10.13
N LYS A 374 13.71 8.77 11.04
CA LYS A 374 13.99 8.57 12.46
C LYS A 374 13.04 7.55 13.09
N GLU A 375 11.73 7.70 12.89
CA GLU A 375 10.72 6.77 13.43
C GLU A 375 10.92 5.32 12.93
N ILE A 376 11.25 5.15 11.65
CA ILE A 376 11.57 3.84 11.06
C ILE A 376 12.86 3.28 11.68
N THR A 377 13.90 4.10 11.79
CA THR A 377 15.20 3.67 12.35
C THR A 377 15.06 3.26 13.81
N ASP A 378 14.32 4.03 14.61
CA ASP A 378 14.04 3.74 16.02
C ASP A 378 13.27 2.42 16.17
N SER A 379 12.31 2.14 15.28
CA SER A 379 11.55 0.89 15.26
C SER A 379 12.43 -0.32 14.91
N ILE A 380 13.35 -0.17 13.95
CA ILE A 380 14.28 -1.24 13.56
C ILE A 380 15.33 -1.47 14.66
N ASN A 381 15.81 -0.41 15.33
CA ASN A 381 16.69 -0.53 16.50
C ASN A 381 16.01 -1.30 17.64
N TYR A 382 14.73 -1.02 17.88
CA TYR A 382 13.95 -1.78 18.86
C TYR A 382 13.86 -3.27 18.48
N ALA A 383 13.62 -3.59 17.20
CA ALA A 383 13.63 -4.97 16.72
C ALA A 383 15.00 -5.66 16.91
N SER A 384 16.10 -4.93 16.73
CA SER A 384 17.46 -5.44 17.00
C SER A 384 17.66 -5.81 18.47
N HIS A 385 17.15 -4.99 19.41
CA HIS A 385 17.18 -5.33 20.83
C HIS A 385 16.41 -6.62 21.15
N ILE A 386 15.26 -6.84 20.50
CA ILE A 386 14.49 -8.08 20.65
C ILE A 386 15.30 -9.27 20.11
N GLN A 387 15.87 -9.15 18.91
CA GLN A 387 16.68 -10.21 18.31
C GLN A 387 17.89 -10.55 19.20
N ALA A 388 18.61 -9.54 19.70
CA ALA A 388 19.75 -9.73 20.59
C ALA A 388 19.35 -10.42 21.91
N ALA A 389 18.16 -10.13 22.45
CA ALA A 389 17.65 -10.77 23.66
C ALA A 389 17.27 -12.25 23.47
N LEU A 390 17.02 -12.69 22.23
CA LEU A 390 16.75 -14.08 21.89
C LEU A 390 18.00 -14.92 21.64
N LEU A 391 19.14 -14.26 21.34
CA LEU A 391 20.41 -14.96 21.17
C LEU A 391 20.85 -15.60 22.50
N PRO A 392 21.23 -16.89 22.51
CA PRO A 392 21.57 -17.55 23.76
C PRO A 392 22.87 -17.00 24.37
N PRO A 393 22.96 -16.91 25.71
CA PRO A 393 24.12 -16.33 26.35
C PRO A 393 25.36 -17.23 26.20
N GLU A 394 26.50 -16.61 25.88
CA GLU A 394 27.82 -17.24 25.77
C GLU A 394 28.23 -18.09 26.98
N SER A 395 27.65 -17.82 28.17
CA SER A 395 27.85 -18.62 29.39
C SER A 395 27.52 -20.10 29.21
N ILE A 396 26.63 -20.46 28.28
CA ILE A 396 26.27 -21.86 27.99
C ILE A 396 27.47 -22.61 27.42
N ILE A 397 28.26 -21.97 26.55
CA ILE A 397 29.46 -22.58 25.96
C ILE A 397 30.59 -22.61 27.00
N LYS A 398 30.74 -21.54 27.78
CA LYS A 398 31.74 -21.46 28.87
C LYS A 398 31.57 -22.56 29.92
N HIS A 399 30.38 -23.14 30.06
CA HIS A 399 30.13 -24.29 30.94
C HIS A 399 31.04 -25.49 30.66
N PHE A 400 31.50 -25.66 29.42
CA PHE A 400 32.34 -26.79 29.00
C PHE A 400 33.85 -26.52 29.14
N ASP A 401 34.24 -25.35 29.67
CA ASP A 401 35.63 -24.93 29.87
C ASP A 401 36.47 -25.03 28.58
N LYS A 402 35.87 -24.59 27.46
CA LYS A 402 36.51 -24.54 26.15
C LYS A 402 36.70 -23.10 25.70
N ASP A 403 37.83 -22.83 25.08
CA ASP A 403 38.08 -21.56 24.40
C ASP A 403 37.28 -21.51 23.10
N PHE A 404 36.47 -20.47 22.93
CA PHE A 404 35.69 -20.24 21.72
C PHE A 404 35.64 -18.75 21.36
N PHE A 405 35.21 -18.47 20.13
CA PHE A 405 34.79 -17.15 19.71
C PHE A 405 33.52 -17.23 18.88
N ILE A 406 32.73 -16.16 18.95
CA ILE A 406 31.65 -15.87 18.01
C ILE A 406 31.98 -14.49 17.39
N LEU A 407 32.18 -14.48 16.07
CA LEU A 407 32.23 -13.26 15.26
C LEU A 407 30.84 -13.10 14.64
N PHE A 408 30.08 -12.15 15.15
CA PHE A 408 28.73 -11.83 14.66
C PHE A 408 28.71 -10.37 14.24
N LYS A 409 28.69 -10.12 12.93
CA LYS A 409 28.66 -8.80 12.32
C LYS A 409 27.43 -8.70 11.39
N PRO A 410 26.29 -8.21 11.89
CA PRO A 410 25.13 -7.94 11.04
C PRO A 410 25.45 -6.90 9.96
N ARG A 411 24.88 -7.06 8.76
CA ARG A 411 25.01 -6.11 7.65
C ARG A 411 24.22 -4.82 7.89
N ASN A 412 23.01 -4.98 8.43
CA ASN A 412 22.08 -3.92 8.79
C ASN A 412 21.86 -3.93 10.31
N ILE A 413 20.86 -3.20 10.80
CA ILE A 413 20.53 -3.14 12.24
C ILE A 413 20.03 -4.50 12.77
N VAL A 414 19.41 -5.32 11.93
CA VAL A 414 18.89 -6.66 12.24
C VAL A 414 19.49 -7.65 11.26
N SER A 415 19.83 -8.86 11.72
CA SER A 415 20.53 -9.88 10.94
C SER A 415 19.62 -11.03 10.49
N GLY A 416 19.84 -11.56 9.29
CA GLY A 416 19.33 -12.87 8.88
C GLY A 416 20.08 -14.02 9.53
N ASP A 417 21.36 -13.81 9.82
CA ASP A 417 22.20 -14.79 10.49
C ASP A 417 21.88 -14.90 11.98
N PHE A 418 21.94 -16.11 12.52
CA PHE A 418 21.88 -16.32 13.96
C PHE A 418 22.67 -17.55 14.39
N TYR A 419 23.16 -17.49 15.64
CA TYR A 419 23.65 -18.68 16.32
C TYR A 419 22.64 -19.10 17.37
N TRP A 420 22.55 -20.40 17.60
CA TRP A 420 21.74 -20.98 18.65
C TRP A 420 22.54 -22.03 19.38
N VAL A 421 22.48 -22.03 20.71
CA VAL A 421 23.27 -22.93 21.55
C VAL A 421 22.49 -23.31 22.81
N THR A 422 22.60 -24.58 23.19
CA THR A 422 22.10 -25.11 24.46
C THR A 422 22.99 -26.25 24.92
N HIS A 423 22.76 -26.76 26.13
CA HIS A 423 23.36 -28.00 26.59
C HIS A 423 22.28 -28.95 27.10
N LYS A 424 22.44 -30.24 26.83
CA LYS A 424 21.54 -31.30 27.28
C LYS A 424 22.36 -32.57 27.47
N ASP A 425 22.13 -33.29 28.57
CA ASP A 425 22.82 -34.54 28.89
C ASP A 425 24.37 -34.45 28.81
N ASN A 426 24.93 -33.33 29.29
CA ASN A 426 26.37 -33.00 29.22
C ASN A 426 26.95 -32.96 27.79
N LYS A 427 26.11 -32.73 26.79
CA LYS A 427 26.49 -32.47 25.40
C LYS A 427 26.19 -31.03 25.03
N LEU A 428 27.09 -30.42 24.28
CA LEU A 428 26.90 -29.08 23.72
C LEU A 428 26.15 -29.21 22.40
N ILE A 429 25.03 -28.49 22.25
CA ILE A 429 24.25 -28.45 21.02
C ILE A 429 24.36 -27.05 20.45
N ILE A 430 24.84 -26.92 19.22
CA ILE A 430 25.09 -25.63 18.59
C ILE A 430 24.65 -25.62 17.13
N ALA A 431 24.11 -24.48 16.71
CA ALA A 431 23.69 -24.21 15.35
C ALA A 431 24.20 -22.84 14.88
N ILE A 432 24.64 -22.79 13.63
CA ILE A 432 24.98 -21.56 12.90
C ILE A 432 24.12 -21.53 11.65
N ALA A 433 23.28 -20.51 11.54
CA ALA A 433 22.27 -20.41 10.49
C ALA A 433 22.35 -19.07 9.76
N ASP A 434 22.04 -19.13 8.47
CA ASP A 434 21.94 -18.03 7.52
C ASP A 434 20.53 -18.08 6.92
N CYS A 435 19.72 -17.05 7.16
CA CYS A 435 18.35 -17.01 6.66
C CYS A 435 18.29 -16.27 5.32
N THR A 436 17.36 -16.69 4.46
CA THR A 436 17.12 -15.99 3.20
C THR A 436 16.78 -14.51 3.42
N GLY A 437 17.64 -13.64 2.90
CA GLY A 437 17.50 -12.19 2.97
C GLY A 437 18.09 -11.59 4.24
N HIS A 438 18.51 -10.32 4.15
CA HIS A 438 19.13 -9.58 5.24
C HIS A 438 18.20 -8.46 5.78
N GLY A 439 18.53 -7.88 6.93
CA GLY A 439 17.74 -6.79 7.50
C GLY A 439 16.45 -7.28 8.16
N VAL A 440 15.35 -6.53 8.02
CA VAL A 440 14.09 -6.84 8.72
C VAL A 440 13.50 -8.20 8.33
N PRO A 441 13.38 -8.59 7.04
CA PRO A 441 12.86 -9.92 6.68
C PRO A 441 13.71 -11.07 7.21
N GLY A 442 15.04 -10.98 7.08
CA GLY A 442 15.98 -11.95 7.66
C GLY A 442 15.86 -12.04 9.18
N GLY A 443 15.66 -10.90 9.84
CA GLY A 443 15.40 -10.81 11.28
C GLY A 443 14.19 -11.63 11.75
N PHE A 444 13.10 -11.61 10.99
CA PHE A 444 11.92 -12.44 11.33
C PHE A 444 12.22 -13.94 11.12
N MET A 445 12.94 -14.29 10.06
CA MET A 445 13.32 -15.68 9.79
C MET A 445 14.26 -16.24 10.87
N SER A 446 15.22 -15.45 11.34
CA SER A 446 16.11 -15.87 12.43
C SER A 446 15.36 -16.05 13.75
N MET A 447 14.44 -15.14 14.10
CA MET A 447 13.57 -15.31 15.27
C MET A 447 12.73 -16.59 15.20
N LEU A 448 12.16 -16.89 14.02
CA LEU A 448 11.39 -18.10 13.79
C LEU A 448 12.26 -19.37 13.93
N GLY A 449 13.46 -19.37 13.34
CA GLY A 449 14.43 -20.46 13.44
C GLY A 449 14.85 -20.72 14.90
N MET A 450 15.20 -19.67 15.64
CA MET A 450 15.55 -19.77 17.07
C MET A 450 14.40 -20.31 17.92
N ALA A 451 13.17 -19.84 17.69
CA ALA A 451 11.99 -20.31 18.42
C ALA A 451 11.74 -21.81 18.18
N TYR A 452 11.81 -22.27 16.93
CA TYR A 452 11.63 -23.68 16.61
C TYR A 452 12.76 -24.57 17.09
N LEU A 453 14.02 -24.14 17.00
CA LEU A 453 15.13 -24.89 17.57
C LEU A 453 14.99 -25.06 19.09
N ASN A 454 14.65 -23.97 19.79
CA ASN A 454 14.35 -24.01 21.23
C ASN A 454 13.25 -25.02 21.56
N GLU A 455 12.17 -25.02 20.78
CA GLU A 455 11.07 -25.93 21.03
C GLU A 455 11.42 -27.39 20.72
N ILE A 456 11.97 -27.67 19.53
CA ILE A 456 12.28 -29.02 19.05
C ILE A 456 13.27 -29.71 19.98
N VAL A 457 14.37 -29.05 20.35
CA VAL A 457 15.42 -29.65 21.17
C VAL A 457 14.96 -29.90 22.60
N ASN A 458 14.05 -29.07 23.12
CA ASN A 458 13.47 -29.27 24.45
C ASN A 458 12.43 -30.40 24.48
N GLN A 459 11.63 -30.56 23.41
CA GLN A 459 10.59 -31.60 23.35
C GLN A 459 11.11 -32.99 23.00
N CYS A 460 12.16 -33.09 22.19
CA CYS A 460 12.68 -34.37 21.73
C CYS A 460 13.87 -34.84 22.60
N SER A 461 13.73 -35.98 23.26
CA SER A 461 14.85 -36.68 23.91
C SER A 461 15.54 -37.62 22.92
N ASN A 462 16.87 -37.55 22.81
CA ASN A 462 17.71 -38.44 21.97
C ASN A 462 17.51 -38.34 20.44
N SER A 463 17.09 -37.18 19.92
CA SER A 463 17.05 -36.96 18.46
C SER A 463 18.43 -36.69 17.86
N THR A 464 18.66 -37.20 16.66
CA THR A 464 19.88 -36.92 15.88
C THR A 464 19.81 -35.53 15.22
N PRO A 465 20.95 -34.92 14.86
CA PRO A 465 20.98 -33.66 14.10
C PRO A 465 20.07 -33.65 12.87
N ALA A 466 20.08 -34.71 12.06
CA ALA A 466 19.25 -34.79 10.86
C ALA A 466 17.75 -34.77 11.17
N GLN A 467 17.31 -35.46 12.24
CA GLN A 467 15.91 -35.48 12.67
C GLN A 467 15.43 -34.11 13.16
N ILE A 468 16.31 -33.38 13.85
CA ILE A 468 16.03 -32.01 14.31
C ILE A 468 15.87 -31.09 13.10
N LEU A 469 16.79 -31.16 12.13
CA LEU A 469 16.71 -30.37 10.90
C LEU A 469 15.49 -30.71 10.04
N GLU A 470 15.10 -31.98 9.96
CA GLU A 470 13.88 -32.39 9.25
C GLU A 470 12.62 -31.80 9.91
N THR A 471 12.56 -31.85 11.24
CA THR A 471 11.45 -31.26 12.00
C THR A 471 11.41 -29.74 11.85
N LEU A 472 12.57 -29.09 11.90
CA LEU A 472 12.69 -27.65 11.70
C LEU A 472 12.23 -27.26 10.29
N ARG A 473 12.69 -27.99 9.27
CA ARG A 473 12.30 -27.78 7.87
C ARG A 473 10.79 -27.88 7.68
N ARG A 474 10.18 -28.95 8.20
CA ARG A 474 8.73 -29.16 8.10
C ARG A 474 7.95 -28.00 8.74
N ARG A 475 8.35 -27.58 9.94
CA ARG A 475 7.70 -26.46 10.65
C ARG A 475 7.83 -25.14 9.91
N VAL A 476 9.00 -24.86 9.32
CA VAL A 476 9.20 -23.65 8.50
C VAL A 476 8.29 -23.68 7.26
N ILE A 477 8.24 -24.80 6.53
CA ILE A 477 7.35 -24.98 5.35
C ILE A 477 5.87 -24.78 5.74
N GLU A 478 5.43 -25.40 6.83
CA GLU A 478 4.06 -25.30 7.33
C GLU A 478 3.71 -23.85 7.73
N SER A 479 4.60 -23.18 8.47
CA SER A 479 4.36 -21.81 8.97
C SER A 479 4.29 -20.78 7.86
N LEU A 480 5.13 -20.96 6.83
CA LEU A 480 5.19 -20.07 5.68
C LEU A 480 4.25 -20.50 4.54
N HIS A 481 3.45 -21.55 4.75
CA HIS A 481 2.47 -22.07 3.79
C HIS A 481 3.05 -22.32 2.39
N GLN A 482 4.29 -22.81 2.33
CA GLN A 482 5.00 -22.98 1.07
C GLN A 482 4.45 -24.20 0.31
N THR A 483 3.77 -23.95 -0.82
CA THR A 483 3.14 -25.01 -1.64
C THR A 483 3.96 -25.38 -2.88
N GLY A 484 4.98 -24.58 -3.18
CA GLY A 484 5.87 -24.80 -4.33
C GLY A 484 5.33 -24.28 -5.65
N LYS A 485 4.28 -23.46 -5.63
CA LYS A 485 3.71 -22.83 -6.82
C LYS A 485 4.64 -21.76 -7.37
N SER A 486 4.58 -21.55 -8.68
CA SER A 486 5.34 -20.49 -9.35
C SER A 486 4.92 -19.12 -8.81
N GLY A 487 5.86 -18.36 -8.25
CA GLY A 487 5.64 -17.04 -7.68
C GLY A 487 5.57 -16.96 -6.15
N GLU A 488 5.62 -18.09 -5.43
CA GLU A 488 5.70 -18.10 -3.95
C GLU A 488 7.11 -17.76 -3.45
N SER A 489 7.20 -17.18 -2.24
CA SER A 489 8.48 -16.92 -1.60
C SER A 489 9.16 -18.23 -1.21
N LYS A 490 10.46 -18.34 -1.51
CA LYS A 490 11.28 -19.52 -1.23
C LYS A 490 12.11 -19.30 0.04
N ASP A 491 11.50 -18.65 1.02
CA ASP A 491 12.19 -18.26 2.24
C ASP A 491 12.58 -19.50 3.04
N GLY A 492 13.78 -19.49 3.61
CA GLY A 492 14.33 -20.63 4.30
C GLY A 492 15.61 -20.25 5.01
N MET A 493 16.37 -21.26 5.44
CA MET A 493 17.68 -21.02 6.04
C MET A 493 18.67 -22.14 5.71
N ASP A 494 19.93 -21.76 5.61
CA ASP A 494 21.07 -22.63 5.49
C ASP A 494 21.68 -22.77 6.90
N ILE A 495 21.92 -23.99 7.37
CA ILE A 495 22.26 -24.22 8.78
C ILE A 495 23.32 -25.32 8.92
N SER A 496 24.28 -25.11 9.80
CA SER A 496 25.16 -26.15 10.34
C SER A 496 24.72 -26.47 11.75
N PHE A 497 24.37 -27.74 12.04
CA PHE A 497 23.90 -28.17 13.36
C PHE A 497 24.78 -29.29 13.91
N CYS A 498 25.29 -29.10 15.13
CA CYS A 498 26.18 -30.05 15.79
C CYS A 498 25.69 -30.41 17.20
N ILE A 499 25.84 -31.69 17.56
CA ILE A 499 25.78 -32.18 18.94
C ILE A 499 27.18 -32.70 19.28
N ILE A 500 27.82 -32.09 20.26
CA ILE A 500 29.22 -32.33 20.65
C ILE A 500 29.24 -33.01 22.01
N ASP A 501 29.79 -34.23 22.05
CA ASP A 501 30.03 -34.99 23.27
C ASP A 501 31.53 -34.98 23.58
N PHE A 502 31.93 -34.17 24.55
CA PHE A 502 33.32 -34.06 24.97
C PHE A 502 33.81 -35.27 25.79
N ASN A 503 32.91 -36.09 26.34
CA ASN A 503 33.30 -37.30 27.05
C ASN A 503 33.62 -38.43 26.05
N ALA A 504 32.78 -38.56 25.02
CA ALA A 504 33.00 -39.51 23.94
C ALA A 504 33.99 -38.99 22.88
N MET A 505 34.35 -37.70 22.93
CA MET A 505 35.19 -37.01 21.94
C MET A 505 34.64 -37.17 20.51
N LYS A 506 33.34 -36.89 20.35
CA LYS A 506 32.61 -37.04 19.08
C LYS A 506 31.67 -35.87 18.79
N ILE A 507 31.53 -35.54 17.51
CA ILE A 507 30.54 -34.61 16.97
C ILE A 507 29.56 -35.38 16.10
N GLN A 508 28.27 -35.21 16.36
CA GLN A 508 27.21 -35.58 15.42
C GLN A 508 26.81 -34.32 14.66
N PHE A 509 26.88 -34.35 13.33
CA PHE A 509 26.65 -33.22 12.45
C PHE A 509 25.59 -33.53 11.39
N ALA A 510 24.73 -32.55 11.14
CA ALA A 510 23.94 -32.45 9.92
C ALA A 510 23.88 -30.98 9.49
N GLY A 511 23.77 -30.72 8.19
CA GLY A 511 23.70 -29.36 7.68
C GLY A 511 22.84 -29.22 6.43
N ALA A 512 22.28 -28.03 6.26
CA ALA A 512 21.59 -27.57 5.06
C ALA A 512 22.48 -26.53 4.38
N TYR A 513 23.09 -26.89 3.25
CA TYR A 513 24.14 -26.17 2.50
C TYR A 513 25.44 -25.84 3.26
N ASN A 514 25.33 -25.35 4.49
CA ASN A 514 26.45 -25.02 5.36
C ASN A 514 27.18 -26.28 5.84
N SER A 515 28.50 -26.14 5.99
CA SER A 515 29.42 -27.24 6.29
C SER A 515 30.03 -27.06 7.68
N LEU A 516 30.49 -28.17 8.25
CA LEU A 516 31.34 -28.20 9.44
C LEU A 516 32.80 -28.32 9.00
N TYR A 517 33.69 -27.56 9.63
CA TYR A 517 35.13 -27.64 9.38
C TYR A 517 35.88 -27.96 10.65
N ILE A 518 36.92 -28.80 10.53
CA ILE A 518 37.81 -29.14 11.64
C ILE A 518 39.25 -28.90 11.19
N ALA A 519 39.94 -27.99 11.86
CA ALA A 519 41.37 -27.82 11.70
C ALA A 519 42.11 -28.75 12.66
N ARG A 520 42.88 -29.67 12.11
CA ARG A 520 43.58 -30.72 12.85
C ARG A 520 45.07 -30.65 12.60
N LYS A 521 45.87 -30.82 13.65
CA LYS A 521 47.32 -30.89 13.50
C LYS A 521 47.71 -32.17 12.74
N THR A 522 48.55 -32.04 11.72
CA THR A 522 49.02 -33.16 10.89
C THR A 522 50.52 -33.04 10.64
N GLU A 523 51.18 -34.20 10.50
CA GLU A 523 52.59 -34.28 10.11
C GLU A 523 52.78 -34.35 8.59
N SER A 524 51.69 -34.26 7.82
CA SER A 524 51.74 -34.33 6.35
C SER A 524 52.54 -33.17 5.75
N GLU A 525 53.52 -33.49 4.90
CA GLU A 525 54.37 -32.52 4.17
C GLU A 525 53.56 -31.57 3.26
N THR A 526 52.30 -31.90 2.96
CA THR A 526 51.39 -31.07 2.14
C THR A 526 50.73 -29.92 2.90
N SER A 527 50.87 -29.85 4.23
CA SER A 527 50.31 -28.76 5.02
C SER A 527 51.34 -27.64 5.24
N ALA A 528 51.02 -26.43 4.78
CA ALA A 528 51.92 -25.26 4.88
C ALA A 528 52.28 -24.88 6.33
N ASN A 529 51.39 -25.14 7.30
CA ASN A 529 51.57 -24.75 8.71
C ASN A 529 51.43 -25.93 9.70
N GLY A 530 51.43 -27.18 9.22
CA GLY A 530 51.26 -28.38 10.06
C GLY A 530 49.82 -28.63 10.52
N TYR A 531 48.83 -28.02 9.86
CA TYR A 531 47.40 -28.22 10.08
C TYR A 531 46.66 -28.58 8.77
N GLU A 532 45.79 -29.58 8.81
CA GLU A 532 44.85 -29.89 7.73
C GLU A 532 43.44 -29.41 8.09
N LEU A 533 42.67 -29.01 7.09
CA LEU A 533 41.27 -28.61 7.25
C LEU A 533 40.36 -29.69 6.68
N LEU A 534 39.67 -30.40 7.55
CA LEU A 534 38.65 -31.38 7.21
C LEU A 534 37.30 -30.67 6.99
N GLU A 535 36.59 -31.01 5.91
CA GLU A 535 35.27 -30.44 5.58
C GLU A 535 34.21 -31.54 5.55
N PHE A 536 33.19 -31.38 6.38
CA PHE A 536 31.99 -32.21 6.42
C PHE A 536 30.83 -31.44 5.80
N LYS A 537 30.43 -31.85 4.60
CA LYS A 537 29.47 -31.12 3.78
C LYS A 537 28.04 -31.31 4.28
N GLY A 538 27.29 -30.21 4.37
CA GLY A 538 25.84 -30.27 4.50
C GLY A 538 25.17 -30.76 3.22
N ASP A 539 23.93 -31.22 3.36
CA ASP A 539 23.09 -31.61 2.25
C ASP A 539 22.73 -30.40 1.39
N ARG A 540 22.69 -30.57 0.07
CA ARG A 540 22.36 -29.50 -0.89
C ARG A 540 20.86 -29.27 -0.98
N MET A 541 20.28 -28.80 0.12
CA MET A 541 18.89 -28.39 0.29
C MET A 541 18.75 -27.48 1.51
N PRO A 542 17.83 -26.50 1.50
CA PRO A 542 17.63 -25.57 2.61
C PRO A 542 16.67 -26.14 3.66
N ILE A 543 16.65 -25.51 4.83
CA ILE A 543 15.53 -25.58 5.78
C ILE A 543 14.42 -24.67 5.24
N GLY A 544 13.64 -25.24 4.32
CA GLY A 544 12.53 -24.61 3.63
C GLY A 544 12.09 -25.44 2.44
N TYR A 545 11.12 -24.95 1.68
CA TYR A 545 10.62 -25.65 0.49
C TYR A 545 11.72 -25.75 -0.57
N SER A 546 11.89 -26.94 -1.14
CA SER A 546 12.76 -27.16 -2.30
C SER A 546 12.17 -28.25 -3.18
N LEU A 547 12.60 -28.35 -4.45
CA LEU A 547 12.18 -29.46 -5.33
C LEU A 547 12.63 -30.86 -4.85
N ARG A 548 13.38 -30.92 -3.74
CA ARG A 548 13.88 -32.14 -3.10
C ARG A 548 13.24 -32.34 -1.71
N VAL A 549 11.93 -32.04 -1.56
CA VAL A 549 11.24 -32.22 -0.26
C VAL A 549 11.38 -33.66 0.25
N ASP A 550 11.40 -34.65 -0.64
CA ASP A 550 11.49 -36.07 -0.27
C ASP A 550 12.89 -36.53 0.19
N LYS A 551 13.90 -35.65 0.15
CA LYS A 551 15.25 -35.99 0.62
C LYS A 551 15.40 -35.63 2.10
N GLN A 552 15.79 -36.63 2.87
CA GLN A 552 16.13 -36.50 4.29
C GLN A 552 17.57 -36.00 4.47
N PHE A 553 17.82 -35.29 5.57
CA PHE A 553 19.17 -34.90 5.97
C PHE A 553 20.00 -36.12 6.38
N THR A 554 21.32 -36.04 6.19
CA THR A 554 22.27 -37.10 6.49
C THR A 554 23.00 -36.81 7.81
N ASP A 555 22.90 -37.73 8.77
CA ASP A 555 23.73 -37.68 9.98
C ASP A 555 25.18 -38.10 9.67
N GLN A 556 26.13 -37.31 10.14
CA GLN A 556 27.57 -37.58 10.06
C GLN A 556 28.14 -37.64 11.47
N GLU A 557 28.84 -38.72 11.80
CA GLU A 557 29.57 -38.84 13.06
C GLU A 557 31.05 -38.59 12.81
N VAL A 558 31.64 -37.70 13.61
CA VAL A 558 33.01 -37.21 13.43
C VAL A 558 33.76 -37.34 14.75
N GLU A 559 34.89 -38.03 14.73
CA GLU A 559 35.80 -38.10 15.88
C GLU A 559 36.63 -36.82 15.99
N ILE A 560 36.71 -36.29 17.21
CA ILE A 560 37.51 -35.09 17.54
C ILE A 560 38.62 -35.45 18.51
N PHE A 561 39.74 -34.74 18.42
CA PHE A 561 40.89 -34.92 19.31
C PHE A 561 41.22 -33.62 20.03
N SER A 562 41.89 -33.74 21.18
CA SER A 562 42.33 -32.57 21.92
C SER A 562 43.30 -31.74 21.06
N GLY A 563 43.03 -30.43 20.98
CA GLY A 563 43.78 -29.51 20.13
C GLY A 563 43.21 -29.30 18.73
N ASP A 564 42.16 -30.05 18.33
CA ASP A 564 41.37 -29.72 17.14
C ASP A 564 40.64 -28.38 17.33
N THR A 565 40.48 -27.63 16.25
CA THR A 565 39.62 -26.43 16.24
C THR A 565 38.44 -26.63 15.30
N VAL A 566 37.23 -26.49 15.84
CA VAL A 566 35.97 -26.64 15.12
C VAL A 566 35.49 -25.28 14.61
N TYR A 567 35.13 -25.19 13.34
CA TYR A 567 34.57 -23.99 12.72
C TYR A 567 33.25 -24.25 12.00
N MET A 568 32.34 -23.28 12.15
CA MET A 568 31.11 -23.17 11.37
C MET A 568 30.89 -21.70 11.02
N PHE A 569 30.45 -21.42 9.80
CA PHE A 569 30.24 -20.04 9.35
C PHE A 569 29.20 -19.95 8.25
N THR A 570 28.58 -18.78 8.15
CA THR A 570 27.65 -18.36 7.09
C THR A 570 28.40 -17.80 5.89
N ASP A 571 27.71 -17.53 4.78
CA ASP A 571 28.38 -17.20 3.53
C ASP A 571 28.90 -15.75 3.44
N GLY A 572 28.43 -14.83 4.29
CA GLY A 572 28.75 -13.42 4.14
C GLY A 572 30.24 -13.07 4.20
N TYR A 573 31.04 -13.82 4.99
CA TYR A 573 32.49 -13.60 5.02
C TYR A 573 33.14 -13.95 3.66
N GLN A 574 32.76 -15.08 3.06
CA GLN A 574 33.30 -15.53 1.78
C GLN A 574 32.73 -14.73 0.60
N ASP A 575 31.55 -14.15 0.74
CA ASP A 575 30.88 -13.36 -0.29
C ASP A 575 31.25 -11.89 -0.31
N GLN A 576 31.95 -11.41 0.73
CA GLN A 576 32.46 -10.04 0.78
C GLN A 576 33.31 -9.71 -0.45
N ILE A 577 33.04 -8.53 -1.02
CA ILE A 577 33.77 -7.99 -2.17
C ILE A 577 34.93 -7.12 -1.67
N SER A 578 36.10 -7.29 -2.29
CA SER A 578 37.27 -6.45 -2.00
C SER A 578 37.08 -5.03 -2.49
N GLY A 579 37.41 -4.04 -1.66
CA GLY A 579 37.43 -2.63 -2.09
C GLY A 579 38.53 -2.31 -3.11
N VAL A 580 39.57 -3.14 -3.19
CA VAL A 580 40.70 -2.94 -4.10
C VAL A 580 40.51 -3.73 -5.40
N THR A 581 40.32 -5.05 -5.31
CA THR A 581 40.30 -5.93 -6.49
C THR A 581 38.91 -6.14 -7.07
N ARG A 582 37.85 -5.75 -6.34
CA ARG A 582 36.43 -6.00 -6.69
C ARG A 582 36.08 -7.48 -6.85
N GLN A 583 36.92 -8.40 -6.36
CA GLN A 583 36.66 -9.83 -6.33
C GLN A 583 36.14 -10.27 -4.97
N LYS A 584 35.33 -11.34 -4.94
CA LYS A 584 34.88 -11.97 -3.70
C LYS A 584 36.06 -12.54 -2.91
N PHE A 585 35.95 -12.57 -1.58
CA PHE A 585 36.92 -13.25 -0.73
C PHE A 585 37.04 -14.73 -1.12
N ASN A 586 35.90 -15.34 -1.43
CA ASN A 586 35.70 -16.71 -1.88
C ASN A 586 36.04 -17.77 -0.83
N ARG A 587 35.49 -18.97 -1.07
CA ARG A 587 35.61 -20.10 -0.17
C ARG A 587 37.05 -20.59 0.01
N THR A 588 37.88 -20.50 -1.02
CA THR A 588 39.27 -20.97 -0.99
C THR A 588 40.10 -20.11 -0.04
N LYS A 589 39.98 -18.77 -0.11
CA LYS A 589 40.70 -17.88 0.81
C LYS A 589 40.21 -18.04 2.25
N MET A 590 38.90 -18.26 2.45
CA MET A 590 38.35 -18.51 3.79
C MET A 590 38.98 -19.75 4.42
N LYS A 591 39.02 -20.87 3.68
CA LYS A 591 39.67 -22.10 4.17
C LYS A 591 41.15 -21.91 4.48
N ASN A 592 41.88 -21.20 3.62
CA ASN A 592 43.29 -20.92 3.84
C ASN A 592 43.50 -20.08 5.10
N LEU A 593 42.69 -19.03 5.30
CA LEU A 593 42.74 -18.17 6.49
C LEU A 593 42.50 -18.98 7.78
N LEU A 594 41.53 -19.90 7.77
CA LEU A 594 41.28 -20.78 8.92
C LEU A 594 42.52 -21.63 9.26
N VAL A 595 43.26 -22.13 8.27
CA VAL A 595 44.49 -22.90 8.50
C VAL A 595 45.63 -21.99 8.97
N GLU A 596 45.77 -20.80 8.38
CA GLU A 596 46.82 -19.83 8.72
C GLU A 596 46.75 -19.36 10.17
N MET A 597 45.54 -19.24 10.74
CA MET A 597 45.34 -18.74 12.10
C MET A 597 45.46 -19.79 13.22
N GLN A 598 45.65 -21.09 12.90
CA GLN A 598 45.69 -22.16 13.93
C GLN A 598 46.81 -22.01 14.97
N GLY A 599 47.91 -21.34 14.62
CA GLY A 599 49.02 -21.08 15.55
C GLY A 599 48.71 -20.06 16.64
N TYR A 600 47.59 -19.36 16.56
CA TYR A 600 47.20 -18.30 17.48
C TYR A 600 46.16 -18.78 18.51
N PRO A 601 46.15 -18.21 19.73
CA PRO A 601 45.06 -18.42 20.69
C PRO A 601 43.69 -18.08 20.08
N ILE A 602 42.64 -18.79 20.50
CA ILE A 602 41.28 -18.63 19.95
C ILE A 602 40.79 -17.16 19.98
N PRO A 603 41.00 -16.37 21.05
CA PRO A 603 40.65 -14.94 21.02
C PRO A 603 41.39 -14.15 19.94
N GLU A 604 42.66 -14.47 19.68
CA GLU A 604 43.45 -13.80 18.64
C GLU A 604 43.01 -14.21 17.23
N GLN A 605 42.50 -15.43 17.06
CA GLN A 605 41.92 -15.85 15.78
C GLN A 605 40.70 -14.99 15.41
N LYS A 606 39.86 -14.61 16.38
CA LYS A 606 38.77 -13.64 16.15
C LYS A 606 39.31 -12.30 15.68
N ASN A 607 40.34 -11.77 16.33
CA ASN A 607 40.98 -10.51 15.94
C ASN A 607 41.55 -10.58 14.51
N ILE A 608 42.20 -11.70 14.16
CA ILE A 608 42.74 -11.93 12.81
C ILE A 608 41.62 -11.92 11.77
N LEU A 609 40.49 -12.59 12.04
CA LEU A 609 39.32 -12.56 11.15
C LEU A 609 38.77 -11.14 10.99
N GLU A 610 38.61 -10.39 12.08
CA GLU A 610 38.10 -9.02 12.03
C GLU A 610 39.01 -8.09 11.22
N LEU A 611 40.32 -8.10 11.51
CA LEU A 611 41.30 -7.27 10.82
C LEU A 611 41.44 -7.64 9.35
N THR A 612 41.44 -8.94 9.03
CA THR A 612 41.52 -9.43 7.65
C THR A 612 40.29 -9.01 6.86
N PHE A 613 39.10 -9.12 7.46
CA PHE A 613 37.85 -8.69 6.84
C PHE A 613 37.82 -7.19 6.57
N ASP A 614 38.16 -6.37 7.58
CA ASP A 614 38.13 -4.92 7.46
C ASP A 614 39.19 -4.41 6.46
N ALA A 615 40.37 -5.02 6.44
CA ALA A 615 41.39 -4.73 5.42
C ALA A 615 40.96 -5.16 4.01
N PHE A 616 40.30 -6.31 3.87
CA PHE A 616 39.87 -6.82 2.56
C PHE A 616 38.74 -5.97 1.95
N ARG A 617 37.74 -5.60 2.76
CA ARG A 617 36.62 -4.75 2.30
C ARG A 617 37.06 -3.31 2.03
N ASN A 618 38.00 -2.78 2.81
CA ASN A 618 38.45 -1.39 2.76
C ASN A 618 37.25 -0.42 2.83
N GLU A 619 37.08 0.49 1.87
CA GLU A 619 35.94 1.41 1.79
C GLU A 619 34.64 0.75 1.26
N TYR A 620 34.69 -0.52 0.86
CA TYR A 620 33.50 -1.21 0.36
C TYR A 620 32.57 -1.64 1.49
N GLN A 621 31.27 -1.49 1.25
CA GLN A 621 30.25 -1.87 2.22
C GLN A 621 30.22 -3.38 2.44
N GLN A 622 29.75 -3.78 3.62
CA GLN A 622 29.50 -5.18 3.92
C GLN A 622 28.34 -5.69 3.03
N VAL A 623 28.56 -6.81 2.36
CA VAL A 623 27.62 -7.31 1.33
C VAL A 623 26.49 -8.12 1.95
N ASP A 624 26.79 -8.92 2.98
CA ASP A 624 25.85 -9.79 3.67
C ASP A 624 26.11 -9.87 5.18
N ASP A 625 25.19 -10.47 5.94
CA ASP A 625 25.36 -10.79 7.36
C ASP A 625 26.55 -11.77 7.57
N ILE A 626 27.27 -11.63 8.68
CA ILE A 626 28.47 -12.45 8.94
C ILE A 626 28.37 -13.11 10.30
N LEU A 627 28.46 -14.44 10.29
CA LEU A 627 28.56 -15.24 11.49
C LEU A 627 29.64 -16.31 11.34
N VAL A 628 30.65 -16.27 12.22
CA VAL A 628 31.72 -17.26 12.31
C VAL A 628 31.85 -17.73 13.75
N PHE A 629 31.72 -19.03 13.95
CA PHE A 629 31.98 -19.71 15.22
C PHE A 629 33.27 -20.50 15.13
N GLY A 630 34.12 -20.39 16.15
CA GLY A 630 35.33 -21.18 16.32
C GLY A 630 35.46 -21.67 17.76
N MET A 631 35.79 -22.94 17.97
CA MET A 631 35.98 -23.51 19.31
C MET A 631 37.10 -24.55 19.31
N LYS A 632 37.97 -24.47 20.32
CA LYS A 632 39.04 -25.44 20.53
C LYS A 632 38.60 -26.58 21.43
N VAL A 633 38.89 -27.82 21.02
CA VAL A 633 38.53 -29.06 21.73
C VAL A 633 39.52 -29.42 22.82
#